data_AF-A0A7J4HWK4-F1
#
_entry.id   AF-A0A7J4HWK4-F1
#
_cell.length_a   1.000
_cell.length_b   1.000
_cell.length_c   1.000
_cell.angle_alpha   90.00
_cell.angle_beta   90.00
_cell.angle_gamma   90.00
#
_symmetry.space_group_name_H-M   'P 1'
#
loop_
_entity.id
_entity.type
_entity.pdbx_description
1 polymer ?
#
loop_
_entity_poly.entity_id
_entity_poly.type
_entity_poly.pdbx_seq_one_letter_code
_entity_poly.pdbx_strand_id
1 'polypeptide(L)'
;MKKEALLGIVLFGLLLTACSSSTETIPENNSLPAGTVSAQDNITVENPETATAPTACISGWKCISANIRAFQLDNCTITEKKTCTLGCSNNTCRTAVPCTMGFKCRNSFTRGYQSEDCTWALEKTCEFGCKNAECQNATVEDKAATTTTPEKPTPAPSPRLSMGEVTVVTVNGQEHNLSLYFLEESRAKIAVDGLRSDWLLEGQNFTFSNGVKIKVTGILFQGFAGGTRAVEYSID
;
A
#
# COMPACT_ATOMS: atom_id res chain seq x y z
N MET A 1 -51.77 14.95 35.85
CA MET A 1 -51.57 13.56 36.30
C MET A 1 -50.10 13.21 36.12
N LYS A 2 -49.42 12.86 37.22
CA LYS A 2 -48.00 12.47 37.31
C LYS A 2 -47.78 11.06 36.77
N LYS A 3 -46.72 10.82 36.01
CA LYS A 3 -45.97 9.56 35.89
C LYS A 3 -44.51 9.94 35.63
N GLU A 4 -43.67 10.00 36.67
CA GLU A 4 -42.90 8.90 37.27
C GLU A 4 -41.83 8.35 36.31
N ALA A 5 -40.59 8.49 36.78
CA ALA A 5 -39.34 8.21 36.11
C ALA A 5 -39.03 6.70 36.08
N LEU A 6 -38.22 6.26 35.11
CA LEU A 6 -37.42 5.04 35.28
C LEU A 6 -35.99 5.32 34.85
N LEU A 7 -35.16 5.48 35.87
CA LEU A 7 -33.71 5.61 35.83
C LEU A 7 -33.12 4.19 35.71
N GLY A 8 -32.74 3.79 34.50
CA GLY A 8 -32.05 2.52 34.25
C GLY A 8 -30.56 2.66 34.50
N ILE A 9 -30.11 2.24 35.69
CA ILE A 9 -28.69 2.12 36.03
C ILE A 9 -28.14 0.88 35.31
N VAL A 10 -27.33 1.09 34.29
CA VAL A 10 -26.55 0.02 33.64
C VAL A 10 -25.19 -0.05 34.33
N LEU A 11 -25.05 -1.03 35.21
CA LEU A 11 -23.78 -1.45 35.80
C LEU A 11 -22.95 -2.16 34.71
N PHE A 12 -22.00 -1.46 34.09
CA PHE A 12 -21.01 -2.09 33.22
C PHE A 12 -19.84 -2.55 34.10
N GLY A 13 -19.79 -3.85 34.35
CA GLY A 13 -18.72 -4.51 35.09
C GLY A 13 -17.37 -4.32 34.41
N LEU A 14 -16.47 -3.62 35.10
CA LEU A 14 -15.07 -3.48 34.76
C LEU A 14 -14.38 -4.84 34.98
N LEU A 15 -14.23 -5.63 33.92
CA LEU A 15 -13.35 -6.79 33.91
C LEU A 15 -11.91 -6.30 33.74
N LEU A 16 -11.21 -6.16 34.88
CA LEU A 16 -9.76 -5.99 34.93
C LEU A 16 -9.10 -7.28 34.45
N THR A 17 -8.68 -7.31 33.18
CA THR A 17 -7.80 -8.34 32.65
C THR A 17 -6.36 -7.99 33.02
N ALA A 18 -5.79 -8.75 33.95
CA ALA A 18 -4.38 -8.67 34.31
C ALA A 18 -3.53 -9.27 33.18
N CYS A 19 -2.82 -8.42 32.44
CA CYS A 19 -1.75 -8.87 31.55
C CYS A 19 -0.55 -9.32 32.41
N SER A 20 -0.38 -10.64 32.55
CA SER A 20 0.85 -11.23 33.07
C SER A 20 1.95 -11.08 32.01
N SER A 21 2.90 -10.18 32.27
CA SER A 21 4.07 -9.98 31.42
C SER A 21 5.04 -11.15 31.66
N SER A 22 5.10 -12.06 30.71
CA SER A 22 6.08 -13.16 30.73
C SER A 22 7.39 -12.61 30.19
N THR A 23 8.41 -12.56 31.05
CA THR A 23 9.77 -12.20 30.66
C THR A 23 10.42 -13.45 30.05
N GLU A 24 10.46 -13.55 28.73
CA GLU A 24 11.26 -14.58 28.06
C GLU A 24 12.74 -14.18 28.12
N THR A 25 13.49 -14.86 28.99
CA THR A 25 14.94 -14.94 28.93
C THR A 25 15.35 -15.66 27.64
N ILE A 26 15.93 -14.91 26.70
CA ILE A 26 16.61 -15.46 25.52
C ILE A 26 17.87 -16.19 26.00
N PRO A 27 18.03 -17.50 25.73
CA PRO A 27 19.27 -18.20 26.03
C PRO A 27 20.37 -17.74 25.07
N GLU A 28 21.41 -17.16 25.66
CA GLU A 28 22.71 -16.92 25.06
C GLU A 28 23.35 -18.29 24.75
N ASN A 29 23.37 -18.71 23.49
CA ASN A 29 24.11 -19.90 23.08
C ASN A 29 25.19 -19.54 22.07
N ASN A 30 26.39 -19.31 22.61
CA ASN A 30 27.64 -19.33 21.90
C ASN A 30 27.94 -20.75 21.42
N SER A 31 28.06 -20.96 20.12
CA SER A 31 28.85 -22.05 19.54
C SER A 31 29.24 -21.69 18.11
N LEU A 32 30.45 -21.15 17.94
CA LEU A 32 31.13 -21.12 16.65
C LEU A 32 31.66 -22.52 16.33
N PRO A 33 31.37 -23.10 15.15
CA PRO A 33 32.16 -24.19 14.63
C PRO A 33 33.42 -23.65 13.95
N ALA A 34 34.56 -24.15 14.39
CA ALA A 34 35.83 -24.07 13.67
C ALA A 34 35.67 -24.86 12.35
N GLY A 35 35.56 -24.13 11.24
CA GLY A 35 35.48 -24.68 9.89
C GLY A 35 36.71 -24.31 9.08
N THR A 36 37.54 -25.31 8.85
CA THR A 36 38.81 -25.30 8.13
C THR A 36 38.67 -24.81 6.68
N VAL A 37 39.69 -24.05 6.28
CA VAL A 37 40.04 -23.51 4.97
C VAL A 37 39.98 -24.54 3.84
N SER A 38 39.43 -24.17 2.68
CA SER A 38 39.98 -24.59 1.40
C SER A 38 39.77 -23.50 0.34
N ALA A 39 40.86 -23.20 -0.34
CA ALA A 39 41.06 -22.08 -1.24
C ALA A 39 40.50 -22.34 -2.64
N GLN A 40 39.97 -21.30 -3.28
CA GLN A 40 40.14 -21.07 -4.72
C GLN A 40 39.94 -19.58 -5.01
N ASP A 41 41.08 -18.89 -5.10
CA ASP A 41 41.24 -17.52 -5.53
C ASP A 41 40.81 -17.34 -7.00
N ASN A 42 39.98 -16.33 -7.25
CA ASN A 42 40.04 -15.59 -8.51
C ASN A 42 39.80 -14.11 -8.20
N ILE A 43 40.88 -13.45 -7.80
CA ILE A 43 40.92 -12.04 -7.38
C ILE A 43 40.88 -11.17 -8.64
N THR A 44 39.73 -10.56 -8.91
CA THR A 44 39.65 -9.34 -9.72
C THR A 44 40.09 -8.19 -8.82
N VAL A 45 41.27 -7.64 -9.12
CA VAL A 45 41.86 -6.50 -8.42
C VAL A 45 41.02 -5.25 -8.73
N GLU A 46 40.04 -4.98 -7.88
CA GLU A 46 39.43 -3.65 -7.80
C GLU A 46 40.39 -2.71 -7.05
N ASN A 47 40.63 -1.60 -7.72
CA ASN A 47 41.44 -0.45 -7.35
C ASN A 47 41.32 -0.10 -5.84
N PRO A 48 42.43 0.05 -5.09
CA PRO A 48 42.38 0.40 -3.67
C PRO A 48 41.84 1.83 -3.52
N GLU A 49 40.55 1.94 -3.20
CA GLU A 49 40.00 3.18 -2.65
C GLU A 49 40.81 3.53 -1.40
N THR A 50 41.52 4.64 -1.53
CA THR A 50 42.30 5.31 -0.49
C THR A 50 41.57 5.26 0.86
N ALA A 51 42.03 4.38 1.74
CA ALA A 51 41.52 4.22 3.09
C ALA A 51 41.62 5.56 3.82
N THR A 52 40.51 6.30 3.83
CA THR A 52 40.40 7.56 4.55
C THR A 52 40.58 7.21 6.03
N ALA A 53 41.58 7.82 6.66
CA ALA A 53 41.90 7.59 8.07
C ALA A 53 40.61 7.58 8.91
N PRO A 54 40.49 6.66 9.90
CA PRO A 54 39.28 6.51 10.69
C PRO A 54 38.94 7.86 11.31
N THR A 55 37.85 8.45 10.86
CA THR A 55 37.36 9.73 11.36
C THR A 55 37.06 9.51 12.84
N ALA A 56 37.69 10.31 13.71
CA ALA A 56 37.52 10.18 15.15
C ALA A 56 36.02 10.08 15.50
N CYS A 57 35.67 9.14 16.39
CA CYS A 57 34.31 8.98 16.84
C CYS A 57 33.88 10.21 17.64
N ILE A 58 32.83 10.89 17.18
CA ILE A 58 32.24 12.04 17.86
C ILE A 58 31.02 11.52 18.62
N SER A 59 30.98 11.75 19.94
CA SER A 59 29.83 11.41 20.76
C SER A 59 28.56 12.12 20.27
N GLY A 60 27.45 11.38 20.18
CA GLY A 60 26.17 11.92 19.75
C GLY A 60 25.20 10.86 19.23
N TRP A 61 23.96 11.28 19.04
CA TRP A 61 22.96 10.44 18.39
C TRP A 61 23.32 10.19 16.93
N LYS A 62 23.16 8.94 16.47
CA LYS A 62 23.40 8.54 15.10
C LYS A 62 22.37 7.52 14.62
N CYS A 63 22.03 7.58 13.34
CA CYS A 63 21.30 6.50 12.70
C CYS A 63 22.27 5.34 12.43
N ILE A 64 22.07 4.21 13.12
CA ILE A 64 22.90 3.01 12.91
C ILE A 64 22.28 2.05 11.89
N SER A 65 20.98 2.21 11.61
CA SER A 65 20.29 1.55 10.51
C SER A 65 19.14 2.45 10.02
N ALA A 66 18.46 2.02 8.95
CA ALA A 66 17.30 2.74 8.40
C ALA A 66 16.20 3.01 9.44
N ASN A 67 16.07 2.17 10.48
CA ASN A 67 14.99 2.24 11.47
C ASN A 67 15.48 2.29 12.92
N ILE A 68 16.78 2.42 13.16
CA ILE A 68 17.34 2.45 14.51
C ILE A 68 18.26 3.66 14.67
N ARG A 69 17.92 4.48 15.67
CA ARG A 69 18.74 5.56 16.19
C ARG A 69 19.38 5.09 17.48
N ALA A 70 20.66 5.39 17.70
CA ALA A 70 21.36 5.05 18.94
C ALA A 70 22.35 6.14 19.31
N PHE A 71 22.75 6.21 20.59
CA PHE A 71 23.75 7.16 21.06
C PHE A 71 25.14 6.55 20.91
N GLN A 72 26.04 7.21 20.18
CA GLN A 72 27.43 6.80 20.03
C GLN A 72 28.28 7.56 21.05
N LEU A 73 29.14 6.87 21.78
CA LEU A 73 30.13 7.45 22.69
C LEU A 73 31.42 7.81 21.94
N ASP A 74 32.31 8.60 22.56
CA ASP A 74 33.60 9.00 21.98
C ASP A 74 34.55 7.81 21.73
N ASN A 75 34.32 6.68 22.42
CA ASN A 75 35.02 5.42 22.19
C ASN A 75 34.35 4.52 21.12
N CYS A 76 33.45 5.08 20.30
CA CYS A 76 32.66 4.38 19.28
C CYS A 76 31.66 3.33 19.81
N THR A 77 31.46 3.22 21.12
CA THR A 77 30.48 2.29 21.70
C THR A 77 29.08 2.85 21.51
N ILE A 78 28.13 2.00 21.12
CA ILE A 78 26.72 2.36 20.90
C ILE A 78 25.89 2.03 22.15
N THR A 79 25.20 3.01 22.70
CA THR A 79 24.25 2.90 23.81
C THR A 79 22.85 3.39 23.39
N GLU A 80 21.84 3.19 24.24
CA GLU A 80 20.49 3.78 24.10
C GLU A 80 19.85 3.64 22.71
N LYS A 81 19.57 2.42 22.28
CA LYS A 81 18.91 2.17 20.99
C LYS A 81 17.42 2.55 21.06
N LYS A 82 16.95 3.29 20.06
CA LYS A 82 15.56 3.68 19.84
C LYS A 82 15.11 3.29 18.43
N THR A 83 14.02 2.51 18.35
CA THR A 83 13.38 2.18 17.08
C THR A 83 12.62 3.41 16.55
N CYS A 84 12.88 3.78 15.30
CA CYS A 84 12.20 4.84 14.59
C CYS A 84 11.16 4.23 13.64
N THR A 85 9.88 4.24 14.01
CA THR A 85 8.78 3.61 13.23
C THR A 85 8.65 4.15 11.80
N LEU A 86 9.04 5.41 11.57
CA LEU A 86 8.97 6.08 10.26
C LEU A 86 10.34 6.25 9.60
N GLY A 87 11.36 5.57 10.14
CA GLY A 87 12.75 5.62 9.69
C GLY A 87 13.61 6.66 10.41
N CYS A 88 14.92 6.55 10.24
CA CYS A 88 15.95 7.43 10.80
C CYS A 88 16.66 8.19 9.67
N SER A 89 16.77 9.50 9.78
CA SER A 89 17.50 10.35 8.83
C SER A 89 18.12 11.54 9.55
N ASN A 90 19.29 11.99 9.09
CA ASN A 90 20.05 13.09 9.72
C ASN A 90 20.19 12.90 11.24
N ASN A 91 20.56 11.69 11.66
CA ASN A 91 20.76 11.32 13.06
C ASN A 91 19.52 11.49 13.97
N THR A 92 18.34 11.65 13.37
CA THR A 92 17.08 11.90 14.06
C THR A 92 16.03 10.90 13.58
N CYS A 93 15.13 10.44 14.47
CA CYS A 93 13.98 9.66 14.01
C CYS A 93 13.06 10.59 13.22
N ARG A 94 12.62 10.17 12.03
CA ARG A 94 11.60 10.88 11.28
C ARG A 94 10.34 10.92 12.14
N THR A 95 9.86 12.13 12.40
CA THR A 95 8.54 12.32 12.96
C THR A 95 7.52 12.17 11.84
N ALA A 96 6.31 11.72 12.18
CA ALA A 96 5.20 11.88 11.24
C ALA A 96 5.15 13.37 10.87
N VAL A 97 5.04 13.69 9.59
CA VAL A 97 4.67 15.05 9.21
C VAL A 97 3.32 15.28 9.89
N PRO A 98 3.20 16.24 10.82
CA PRO A 98 1.95 16.43 11.54
C PRO A 98 0.87 16.68 10.51
N CYS A 99 -0.19 15.87 10.57
CA CYS A 99 -1.30 16.07 9.66
C CYS A 99 -2.01 17.37 10.04
N THR A 100 -2.23 18.25 9.06
CA THR A 100 -3.02 19.45 9.31
C THR A 100 -4.43 19.02 9.68
N MET A 101 -4.90 19.37 10.89
CA MET A 101 -6.25 19.05 11.31
C MET A 101 -7.29 19.72 10.41
N GLY A 102 -8.43 19.06 10.22
CA GLY A 102 -9.59 19.66 9.56
C GLY A 102 -10.27 18.73 8.57
N PHE A 103 -11.36 19.22 7.98
CA PHE A 103 -12.00 18.50 6.88
C PHE A 103 -11.09 18.49 5.67
N LYS A 104 -10.97 17.32 5.05
CA LYS A 104 -10.21 17.08 3.82
C LYS A 104 -10.91 16.03 2.97
N CYS A 105 -10.51 16.00 1.70
CA CYS A 105 -10.83 14.87 0.84
C CYS A 105 -9.83 13.75 1.13
N ARG A 106 -10.31 12.63 1.68
CA ARG A 106 -9.50 11.42 1.89
C ARG A 106 -9.11 10.79 0.57
N ASN A 107 -10.03 10.84 -0.39
CA ASN A 107 -9.87 10.46 -1.78
C ASN A 107 -10.83 11.29 -2.64
N SER A 108 -10.92 10.99 -3.94
CA SER A 108 -11.76 11.71 -4.91
C SER A 108 -13.27 11.68 -4.60
N PHE A 109 -13.76 10.78 -3.75
CA PHE A 109 -15.19 10.61 -3.45
C PHE A 109 -15.50 10.53 -1.95
N THR A 110 -14.56 10.83 -1.07
CA THR A 110 -14.77 10.73 0.39
C THR A 110 -14.21 11.97 1.07
N ARG A 111 -15.07 12.68 1.78
CA ARG A 111 -14.71 13.75 2.69
C ARG A 111 -14.63 13.17 4.10
N GLY A 112 -13.64 13.57 4.88
CA GLY A 112 -13.58 13.23 6.31
C GLY A 112 -12.83 14.30 7.08
N TYR A 113 -12.89 14.23 8.40
CA TYR A 113 -12.09 15.04 9.30
C TYR A 113 -10.78 14.32 9.62
N GLN A 114 -9.65 14.94 9.31
CA GLN A 114 -8.32 14.40 9.63
C GLN A 114 -7.83 14.95 10.98
N SER A 115 -7.41 14.06 11.87
CA SER A 115 -6.83 14.38 13.18
C SER A 115 -5.30 14.62 13.09
N GLU A 116 -4.68 15.12 14.18
CA GLU A 116 -3.21 15.39 14.22
C GLU A 116 -2.36 14.13 14.01
N ASP A 117 -2.88 12.99 14.46
CA ASP A 117 -2.29 11.66 14.30
C ASP A 117 -2.55 11.04 12.91
N CYS A 118 -3.08 11.84 11.98
CA CYS A 118 -3.46 11.45 10.62
C CYS A 118 -4.61 10.43 10.52
N THR A 119 -5.31 10.12 11.62
CA THR A 119 -6.52 9.31 11.58
C THR A 119 -7.70 10.08 11.00
N TRP A 120 -8.71 9.35 10.51
CA TRP A 120 -9.89 9.93 9.88
C TRP A 120 -11.15 9.65 10.71
N ALA A 121 -12.00 10.66 10.84
CA ALA A 121 -13.30 10.59 11.48
C ALA A 121 -14.37 11.27 10.61
N LEU A 122 -15.66 11.06 10.92
CA LEU A 122 -16.78 11.72 10.24
C LEU A 122 -16.74 11.58 8.71
N GLU A 123 -16.39 10.39 8.23
CA GLU A 123 -16.29 10.11 6.81
C GLU A 123 -17.67 10.17 6.14
N LYS A 124 -17.73 10.86 5.01
CA LYS A 124 -18.91 11.00 4.17
C LYS A 124 -18.53 10.77 2.72
N THR A 125 -19.22 9.83 2.08
CA THR A 125 -19.14 9.62 0.63
C THR A 125 -19.76 10.81 -0.10
N CYS A 126 -19.04 11.35 -1.08
CA CYS A 126 -19.48 12.43 -1.95
C CYS A 126 -19.85 11.84 -3.32
N GLU A 127 -21.13 11.83 -3.66
CA GLU A 127 -21.66 11.22 -4.90
C GLU A 127 -21.05 11.82 -6.17
N PHE A 128 -20.82 13.13 -6.18
CA PHE A 128 -20.26 13.87 -7.33
C PHE A 128 -18.78 14.24 -7.13
N GLY A 129 -18.12 13.56 -6.20
CA GLY A 129 -16.71 13.78 -5.88
C GLY A 129 -16.46 14.78 -4.75
N CYS A 130 -15.22 14.83 -4.29
CA CYS A 130 -14.74 15.69 -3.22
C CYS A 130 -13.65 16.61 -3.76
N LYS A 131 -13.80 17.93 -3.56
CA LYS A 131 -12.81 18.93 -3.94
C LYS A 131 -12.73 20.00 -2.86
N ASN A 132 -11.53 20.46 -2.53
CA ASN A 132 -11.30 21.50 -1.52
C ASN A 132 -11.98 21.20 -0.16
N ALA A 133 -11.93 19.95 0.29
CA ALA A 133 -12.59 19.47 1.51
C ALA A 133 -14.12 19.53 1.52
N GLU A 134 -14.75 19.70 0.37
CA GLU A 134 -16.21 19.78 0.20
C GLU A 134 -16.72 18.74 -0.81
N CYS A 135 -17.86 18.12 -0.50
CA CYS A 135 -18.54 17.27 -1.48
C CYS A 135 -19.13 18.17 -2.57
N GLN A 136 -18.86 17.81 -3.82
CA GLN A 136 -19.46 18.49 -4.96
C GLN A 136 -20.94 18.09 -5.06
N ASN A 137 -21.74 19.03 -5.55
CA ASN A 137 -23.14 18.76 -5.91
C ASN A 137 -23.20 18.36 -7.38
N ALA A 138 -24.29 17.71 -7.79
CA ALA A 138 -24.60 17.53 -9.20
C ALA A 138 -24.59 18.91 -9.87
N THR A 139 -23.60 19.17 -10.72
CA THR A 139 -23.66 20.31 -11.63
C THR A 139 -24.84 20.09 -12.56
N VAL A 140 -25.78 21.02 -12.56
CA VAL A 140 -27.03 20.95 -13.35
C VAL A 140 -26.75 21.04 -14.87
N GLU A 141 -25.47 21.11 -15.29
CA GLU A 141 -25.06 21.29 -16.68
C GLU A 141 -24.99 19.99 -17.52
N ASP A 142 -25.09 18.79 -16.94
CA ASP A 142 -25.13 17.54 -17.72
C ASP A 142 -26.55 17.12 -18.17
N LYS A 143 -27.48 18.08 -18.26
CA LYS A 143 -28.84 17.85 -18.74
C LYS A 143 -29.13 18.54 -20.08
N ALA A 144 -28.15 18.72 -20.96
CA ALA A 144 -28.42 19.14 -22.33
C ALA A 144 -27.25 18.88 -23.31
N ALA A 145 -27.06 17.63 -23.74
CA ALA A 145 -26.40 17.36 -25.03
C ALA A 145 -26.70 15.93 -25.53
N THR A 146 -27.97 15.60 -25.76
CA THR A 146 -28.30 14.51 -26.69
C THR A 146 -28.12 15.05 -28.11
N THR A 147 -26.86 15.18 -28.53
CA THR A 147 -26.52 15.46 -29.92
C THR A 147 -26.59 14.12 -30.67
N THR A 148 -27.68 13.92 -31.42
CA THR A 148 -27.80 12.84 -32.40
C THR A 148 -26.83 13.11 -33.55
N THR A 149 -25.57 12.74 -33.35
CA THR A 149 -24.58 12.56 -34.41
C THR A 149 -24.89 11.24 -35.14
N PRO A 150 -24.79 11.17 -36.48
CA PRO A 150 -25.00 9.95 -37.23
C PRO A 150 -24.09 8.84 -36.69
N GLU A 151 -24.74 7.75 -36.26
CA GLU A 151 -24.16 6.62 -35.54
C GLU A 151 -23.09 5.94 -36.41
N LYS A 152 -21.84 6.35 -36.21
CA LYS A 152 -20.68 5.55 -36.57
C LYS A 152 -20.87 4.18 -35.89
N PRO A 153 -20.73 3.05 -36.60
CA PRO A 153 -20.97 1.73 -36.04
C PRO A 153 -20.24 1.60 -34.71
N THR A 154 -21.02 1.48 -33.63
CA THR A 154 -20.52 1.35 -32.27
C THR A 154 -19.61 0.13 -32.25
N PRO A 155 -18.30 0.29 -31.98
CA PRO A 155 -17.39 -0.84 -31.90
C PRO A 155 -17.92 -1.83 -30.87
N ALA A 156 -17.84 -3.12 -31.17
CA ALA A 156 -18.27 -4.17 -30.25
C ALA A 156 -17.63 -3.93 -28.87
N PRO A 157 -18.39 -4.10 -27.78
CA PRO A 157 -17.88 -3.84 -26.44
C PRO A 157 -16.67 -4.75 -26.16
N SER A 158 -15.57 -4.16 -25.71
CA SER A 158 -14.38 -4.90 -25.28
C SER A 158 -14.73 -5.86 -24.13
N PRO A 159 -14.15 -7.06 -24.08
CA PRO A 159 -14.37 -7.97 -22.96
C PRO A 159 -13.85 -7.35 -21.66
N ARG A 160 -14.54 -7.64 -20.57
CA ARG A 160 -14.29 -7.08 -19.23
C ARG A 160 -14.01 -8.20 -18.25
N LEU A 161 -13.15 -7.90 -17.27
CA LEU A 161 -12.80 -8.81 -16.19
C LEU A 161 -12.95 -8.10 -14.85
N SER A 162 -13.86 -8.57 -14.01
CA SER A 162 -14.16 -7.95 -12.71
C SER A 162 -13.32 -8.57 -11.59
N MET A 163 -13.19 -7.85 -10.46
CA MET A 163 -12.51 -8.39 -9.27
C MET A 163 -13.19 -9.67 -8.77
N GLY A 164 -12.44 -10.77 -8.65
CA GLY A 164 -12.94 -12.07 -8.20
C GLY A 164 -13.65 -12.90 -9.28
N GLU A 165 -13.84 -12.35 -10.47
CA GLU A 165 -14.33 -13.08 -11.64
C GLU A 165 -13.22 -13.93 -12.25
N VAL A 166 -13.57 -15.13 -12.71
CA VAL A 166 -12.70 -16.00 -13.50
C VAL A 166 -13.40 -16.25 -14.84
N THR A 167 -12.72 -15.91 -15.93
CA THR A 167 -13.18 -16.14 -17.29
C THR A 167 -12.28 -17.16 -17.96
N VAL A 168 -12.86 -18.10 -18.69
CA VAL A 168 -12.08 -19.06 -19.51
C VAL A 168 -11.83 -18.45 -20.88
N VAL A 169 -10.57 -18.44 -21.31
CA VAL A 169 -10.16 -17.92 -22.62
C VAL A 169 -9.40 -18.99 -23.38
N THR A 170 -9.61 -19.08 -24.69
CA THR A 170 -8.95 -20.09 -25.54
C THR A 170 -7.80 -19.47 -26.32
N VAL A 171 -6.58 -19.92 -26.09
CA VAL A 171 -5.36 -19.47 -26.78
C VAL A 171 -4.67 -20.69 -27.36
N ASN A 172 -4.42 -20.69 -28.68
CA ASN A 172 -3.80 -21.83 -29.38
C ASN A 172 -4.53 -23.18 -29.16
N GLY A 173 -5.85 -23.16 -28.98
CA GLY A 173 -6.66 -24.35 -28.74
C GLY A 173 -6.60 -24.90 -27.31
N GLN A 174 -5.94 -24.21 -26.38
CA GLN A 174 -5.92 -24.52 -24.95
C GLN A 174 -6.77 -23.51 -24.18
N GLU A 175 -7.52 -24.01 -23.19
CA GLU A 175 -8.31 -23.19 -22.28
C GLU A 175 -7.44 -22.70 -21.12
N HIS A 176 -7.56 -21.41 -20.80
CA HIS A 176 -6.83 -20.75 -19.72
C HIS A 176 -7.80 -20.00 -18.80
N ASN A 177 -7.54 -20.07 -17.50
CA ASN A 177 -8.31 -19.34 -16.49
C ASN A 177 -7.73 -17.95 -16.31
N LEU A 178 -8.45 -16.95 -16.81
CA LEU A 178 -8.11 -15.54 -16.69
C LEU A 178 -8.85 -14.91 -15.49
N SER A 179 -8.14 -14.19 -14.64
CA SER A 179 -8.73 -13.52 -13.46
C SER A 179 -8.06 -12.20 -13.13
N LEU A 180 -8.82 -11.26 -12.58
CA LEU A 180 -8.28 -9.99 -12.08
C LEU A 180 -7.80 -10.19 -10.63
N TYR A 181 -6.48 -10.15 -10.43
CA TYR A 181 -5.86 -10.40 -9.13
C TYR A 181 -5.87 -9.15 -8.24
N PHE A 182 -5.53 -7.99 -8.81
CA PHE A 182 -5.49 -6.74 -8.07
C PHE A 182 -5.82 -5.56 -9.00
N LEU A 183 -6.49 -4.55 -8.46
CA LEU A 183 -6.86 -3.34 -9.20
C LEU A 183 -6.64 -2.10 -8.32
N GLU A 184 -5.96 -1.11 -8.90
CA GLU A 184 -5.83 0.25 -8.38
C GLU A 184 -6.36 1.24 -9.43
N GLU A 185 -6.39 2.53 -9.07
CA GLU A 185 -7.00 3.60 -9.87
C GLU A 185 -6.51 3.65 -11.33
N SER A 186 -5.24 3.33 -11.58
CA SER A 186 -4.63 3.43 -12.92
C SER A 186 -3.82 2.21 -13.34
N ARG A 187 -3.87 1.12 -12.57
CA ARG A 187 -3.08 -0.09 -12.84
C ARG A 187 -3.73 -1.36 -12.32
N ALA A 188 -3.44 -2.47 -12.98
CA ALA A 188 -4.00 -3.78 -12.64
C ALA A 188 -2.92 -4.86 -12.59
N LYS A 189 -3.21 -5.94 -11.85
CA LYS A 189 -2.51 -7.21 -11.93
C LYS A 189 -3.49 -8.28 -12.36
N ILE A 190 -3.12 -9.02 -13.39
CA ILE A 190 -3.96 -10.06 -13.98
C ILE A 190 -3.29 -11.40 -13.72
N ALA A 191 -4.08 -12.45 -13.57
CA ALA A 191 -3.59 -13.81 -13.43
C ALA A 191 -4.13 -14.73 -14.51
N VAL A 192 -3.26 -15.56 -15.07
CA VAL A 192 -3.57 -16.62 -16.04
C VAL A 192 -3.10 -17.95 -15.44
N ASP A 193 -4.03 -18.88 -15.22
CA ASP A 193 -3.75 -20.19 -14.60
C ASP A 193 -2.98 -20.08 -13.26
N GLY A 194 -3.28 -19.02 -12.50
CA GLY A 194 -2.62 -18.73 -11.22
C GLY A 194 -1.27 -18.01 -11.33
N LEU A 195 -0.68 -17.90 -12.52
CA LEU A 195 0.51 -17.08 -12.77
C LEU A 195 0.12 -15.60 -12.79
N ARG A 196 0.86 -14.75 -12.09
CA ARG A 196 0.51 -13.32 -11.92
C ARG A 196 1.40 -12.43 -12.79
N SER A 197 0.82 -11.39 -13.37
CA SER A 197 1.57 -10.33 -14.03
C SER A 197 2.22 -9.37 -13.02
N ASP A 198 3.14 -8.55 -13.53
CA ASP A 198 3.49 -7.28 -12.89
C ASP A 198 2.32 -6.28 -12.97
N TRP A 199 2.52 -5.08 -12.44
CA TRP A 199 1.57 -3.99 -12.63
C TRP A 199 1.49 -3.58 -14.10
N LEU A 200 0.27 -3.58 -14.64
CA LEU A 200 -0.03 -3.22 -16.02
C LEU A 200 -0.81 -1.90 -16.04
N LEU A 201 -0.36 -0.98 -16.89
CA LEU A 201 -1.07 0.25 -17.23
C LEU A 201 -1.98 0.02 -18.45
N GLU A 202 -2.91 0.94 -18.66
CA GLU A 202 -3.70 0.98 -19.89
C GLU A 202 -2.80 1.07 -21.14
N GLY A 203 -3.10 0.26 -22.15
CA GLY A 203 -2.34 0.12 -23.39
C GLY A 203 -1.16 -0.85 -23.30
N GLN A 204 -0.77 -1.30 -22.10
CA GLN A 204 0.39 -2.18 -21.92
C GLN A 204 0.08 -3.63 -22.27
N ASN A 205 1.08 -4.30 -22.85
CA ASN A 205 1.05 -5.74 -23.14
C ASN A 205 1.87 -6.49 -22.09
N PHE A 206 1.44 -7.72 -21.78
CA PHE A 206 2.18 -8.64 -20.94
C PHE A 206 2.11 -10.05 -21.55
N THR A 207 3.20 -10.80 -21.44
CA THR A 207 3.29 -12.16 -21.95
C THR A 207 3.66 -13.07 -20.79
N PHE A 208 2.77 -14.01 -20.48
CA PHE A 208 2.97 -15.01 -19.43
C PHE A 208 3.94 -16.10 -19.92
N SER A 209 4.54 -16.82 -18.97
CA SER A 209 5.48 -17.91 -19.29
C SER A 209 4.82 -19.10 -20.01
N ASN A 210 3.49 -19.22 -19.95
CA ASN A 210 2.71 -20.19 -20.73
C ASN A 210 2.40 -19.70 -22.17
N GLY A 211 2.90 -18.53 -22.58
CA GLY A 211 2.75 -18.00 -23.93
C GLY A 211 1.50 -17.13 -24.15
N VAL A 212 0.60 -17.03 -23.17
CA VAL A 212 -0.59 -16.18 -23.29
C VAL A 212 -0.17 -14.71 -23.25
N LYS A 213 -0.59 -13.94 -24.27
CA LYS A 213 -0.33 -12.51 -24.38
C LYS A 213 -1.62 -11.71 -24.18
N ILE A 214 -1.58 -10.79 -23.22
CA ILE A 214 -2.73 -9.96 -22.84
C ILE A 214 -2.34 -8.49 -23.00
N LYS A 215 -3.28 -7.70 -23.53
CA LYS A 215 -3.21 -6.24 -23.53
C LYS A 215 -4.31 -5.67 -22.64
N VAL A 216 -3.95 -4.77 -21.75
CA VAL A 216 -4.94 -3.96 -21.01
C VAL A 216 -5.40 -2.85 -21.94
N THR A 217 -6.68 -2.80 -22.28
CA THR A 217 -7.24 -1.76 -23.16
C THR A 217 -7.95 -0.66 -22.39
N GLY A 218 -8.32 -0.91 -21.12
CA GLY A 218 -8.98 0.08 -20.27
C GLY A 218 -8.99 -0.34 -18.81
N ILE A 219 -8.92 0.63 -17.90
CA ILE A 219 -9.03 0.41 -16.45
C ILE A 219 -10.26 1.15 -15.92
N LEU A 220 -11.25 0.39 -15.46
CA LEU A 220 -12.50 0.92 -14.92
C LEU A 220 -12.45 0.81 -13.40
N PHE A 221 -12.01 1.88 -12.75
CA PHE A 221 -11.92 1.94 -11.29
C PHE A 221 -12.82 3.03 -10.71
N GLN A 222 -13.81 2.61 -9.94
CA GLN A 222 -14.63 3.48 -9.12
C GLN A 222 -14.38 3.14 -7.64
N GLY A 223 -13.86 4.12 -6.91
CA GLY A 223 -13.41 3.95 -5.53
C GLY A 223 -14.52 3.77 -4.48
N PHE A 224 -15.79 3.96 -4.84
CA PHE A 224 -16.93 3.85 -3.93
C PHE A 224 -17.49 2.42 -3.85
N ALA A 225 -18.26 2.13 -2.79
CA ALA A 225 -18.91 0.82 -2.60
C ALA A 225 -19.96 0.58 -3.70
N GLY A 226 -19.89 -0.57 -4.37
CA GLY A 226 -20.73 -0.86 -5.55
C GLY A 226 -20.23 -0.19 -6.85
N GLY A 227 -19.13 0.57 -6.80
CA GLY A 227 -18.48 1.10 -7.98
C GLY A 227 -17.90 0.00 -8.87
N THR A 228 -17.86 0.26 -10.17
CA THR A 228 -17.27 -0.62 -11.16
C THR A 228 -15.78 -0.79 -10.88
N ARG A 229 -15.33 -2.05 -10.80
CA ARG A 229 -13.93 -2.44 -10.62
C ARG A 229 -13.60 -3.55 -11.59
N ALA A 230 -13.23 -3.16 -12.79
CA ALA A 230 -12.98 -4.05 -13.89
C ALA A 230 -11.82 -3.58 -14.78
N VAL A 231 -11.28 -4.51 -15.55
CA VAL A 231 -10.30 -4.25 -16.59
C VAL A 231 -10.88 -4.66 -17.93
N GLU A 232 -10.74 -3.80 -18.92
CA GLU A 232 -10.97 -4.15 -20.33
C GLU A 232 -9.67 -4.70 -20.91
N TYR A 233 -9.76 -5.78 -21.67
CA TYR A 233 -8.59 -6.47 -22.19
C TYR A 233 -8.77 -6.98 -23.62
N SER A 234 -7.66 -7.31 -24.26
CA SER A 234 -7.62 -8.13 -25.47
C SER A 234 -6.57 -9.22 -25.37
N ILE A 235 -6.77 -10.30 -26.11
CA ILE A 235 -5.83 -11.41 -26.23
C ILE A 235 -5.29 -11.41 -27.65
N ASP A 236 -3.96 -11.52 -27.77
CA ASP A 236 -3.24 -11.60 -29.05
C ASP A 236 -2.85 -13.05 -29.38
#